data_AF-A0AA40SL47-F1
#
_entry.id   AF-A0AA40SL47-F1
#
_cell.length_a   1.000
_cell.length_b   1.000
_cell.length_c   1.000
_cell.angle_alpha   90.00
_cell.angle_beta   90.00
_cell.angle_gamma   90.00
#
_symmetry.space_group_name_H-M   'P 1'
#
loop_
_entity.id
_entity.type
_entity.pdbx_description
1 polymer ?
#
loop_
_entity_poly.entity_id
_entity_poly.type
_entity_poly.pdbx_seq_one_letter_code
_entity_poly.pdbx_strand_id
1 'polypeptide(L)'
;MTRGDKGNVGVHFRAPVCPADVLAERYSALVAAESAQGRTPELDRITFIRSDADVAGLGGRSADFLSVLAARHAASDPTDQTHARR
;
A
#
# COMPACT_ATOMS: atom_id res chain seq x y z
N MET A 1 -14.45 5.33 2.09
CA MET A 1 -14.51 5.48 3.57
C MET A 1 -14.35 4.10 4.22
N THR A 2 -13.82 4.03 5.44
CA THR A 2 -13.84 2.85 6.32
C THR A 2 -14.24 3.29 7.73
N ARG A 3 -14.76 2.36 8.53
CA ARG A 3 -15.01 2.55 9.95
C ARG A 3 -14.21 1.50 10.68
N GLY A 4 -13.33 1.93 11.57
CA GLY A 4 -12.51 1.04 12.37
C GLY A 4 -13.23 0.57 13.63
N ASP A 5 -12.62 -0.43 14.26
CA ASP A 5 -13.21 -1.18 15.38
C ASP A 5 -13.37 -0.32 16.64
N LYS A 6 -12.63 0.80 16.72
CA LYS A 6 -12.71 1.78 17.81
C LYS A 6 -13.61 2.97 17.49
N GLY A 7 -14.44 2.88 16.44
CA GLY A 7 -15.31 3.96 16.00
C GLY A 7 -14.60 5.06 15.21
N ASN A 8 -13.31 4.88 14.90
CA ASN A 8 -12.57 5.77 14.01
C ASN A 8 -13.14 5.73 12.59
N VAL A 9 -13.08 6.86 11.91
CA VAL A 9 -13.51 7.00 10.51
C VAL A 9 -12.30 7.30 9.64
N GLY A 10 -12.09 6.49 8.60
CA GLY A 10 -11.00 6.65 7.65
C GLY A 10 -11.50 7.09 6.27
N VAL A 11 -10.98 8.20 5.75
CA VAL A 11 -11.19 8.63 4.36
C VAL A 11 -9.97 8.26 3.54
N HIS A 12 -10.20 7.61 2.40
CA HIS A 12 -9.13 7.04 1.58
C HIS A 12 -9.29 7.51 0.15
N PHE A 13 -8.19 7.96 -0.45
CA PHE A 13 -8.12 8.40 -1.84
C PHE A 13 -7.24 7.43 -2.62
N ARG A 14 -7.62 7.15 -3.88
CA ARG A 14 -6.79 6.35 -4.78
C ARG A 14 -5.71 7.25 -5.36
N ALA A 15 -4.45 6.96 -5.04
CA ALA A 15 -3.32 7.62 -5.68
C ALA A 15 -3.26 7.26 -7.18
N PRO A 16 -2.65 8.10 -8.03
CA PRO A 16 -2.33 7.72 -9.40
C PRO A 16 -1.51 6.43 -9.46
N VAL A 17 -1.68 5.66 -10.54
CA VAL A 17 -0.97 4.39 -10.72
C VAL A 17 0.55 4.65 -10.77
N CYS A 18 1.29 3.89 -9.98
CA CYS A 18 2.75 3.93 -9.92
C CYS A 18 3.29 2.50 -10.05
N PRO A 19 4.27 2.25 -10.95
CA PRO A 19 4.94 0.97 -11.04
C PRO A 19 5.62 0.57 -9.71
N ALA A 20 5.54 -0.72 -9.36
CA ALA A 20 6.05 -1.24 -8.09
C ALA A 20 7.58 -1.19 -7.99
N ASP A 21 8.27 -1.38 -9.11
CA ASP A 21 9.72 -1.23 -9.26
C ASP A 21 10.19 0.18 -8.93
N VAL A 22 9.48 1.21 -9.42
CA VAL A 22 9.77 2.62 -9.10
C VAL A 22 9.64 2.88 -7.59
N LEU A 23 8.66 2.27 -6.92
CA LEU A 23 8.51 2.39 -5.47
C LEU A 23 9.63 1.67 -4.71
N ALA A 24 10.03 0.48 -5.16
CA ALA A 24 11.12 -0.28 -4.57
C ALA A 24 12.48 0.43 -4.71
N GLU A 25 12.74 1.03 -5.87
CA GLU A 25 13.95 1.82 -6.12
C GLU A 25 14.02 3.03 -5.18
N ARG A 26 12.93 3.82 -5.11
CA ARG A 26 12.87 5.01 -4.24
C ARG A 26 13.00 4.66 -2.77
N TYR A 27 12.38 3.56 -2.34
CA TYR A 27 12.54 3.06 -0.98
C TYR A 27 14.01 2.69 -0.69
N SER A 28 14.66 1.96 -1.59
CA SER A 28 16.06 1.57 -1.42
C SER A 28 16.99 2.78 -1.35
N ALA A 29 16.74 3.79 -2.18
CA ALA A 29 17.48 5.05 -2.16
C ALA A 29 17.28 5.82 -0.84
N LEU A 30 16.05 5.86 -0.31
CA LEU A 30 15.75 6.48 0.98
C LEU A 30 16.51 5.79 2.12
N VAL A 31 16.40 4.46 2.22
CA VAL A 31 17.08 3.67 3.25
C VAL A 31 18.60 3.88 3.20
N ALA A 32 19.18 3.85 2.00
CA ALA A 32 20.61 4.10 1.82
C ALA A 32 21.02 5.50 2.28
N ALA A 33 20.23 6.53 1.94
CA ALA A 33 20.50 7.91 2.33
C ALA A 33 20.43 8.11 3.86
N GLU A 34 19.44 7.52 4.53
CA GLU A 34 19.33 7.59 5.99
C GLU A 34 20.46 6.84 6.69
N SER A 35 20.79 5.64 6.18
CA SER A 35 21.88 4.82 6.71
C SER A 35 23.24 5.50 6.55
N ALA A 36 23.50 6.15 5.41
CA ALA A 36 24.73 6.90 5.16
C ALA A 36 24.89 8.10 6.12
N GLN A 37 23.79 8.60 6.68
CA GLN A 37 23.79 9.65 7.70
C GLN A 37 23.88 9.08 9.14
N GLY A 38 24.06 7.77 9.29
CA GLY A 38 24.10 7.09 10.59
C GLY A 38 22.73 6.98 11.26
N ARG A 39 21.63 7.21 10.54
CA ARG A 39 20.26 7.11 11.06
C ARG A 39 19.73 5.68 10.84
N THR A 40 18.96 5.19 11.80
CA THR A 40 18.15 3.98 11.60
C THR A 40 16.85 4.38 10.90
N PRO A 41 16.52 3.80 9.72
CA PRO A 41 15.28 4.12 9.03
C PRO A 41 14.06 3.75 9.88
N GLU A 42 13.09 4.67 9.98
CA GLU A 42 11.80 4.36 10.62
C GLU A 42 10.99 3.37 9.75
N LEU A 43 11.08 3.53 8.42
CA LEU A 43 10.49 2.63 7.44
C LEU A 43 11.53 1.63 6.96
N ASP A 44 11.56 0.44 7.56
CA ASP A 44 12.57 -0.60 7.33
C ASP A 44 12.13 -1.71 6.35
N ARG A 45 10.86 -1.71 5.94
CA ARG A 45 10.29 -2.67 4.98
C ARG A 45 9.12 -2.06 4.23
N ILE A 46 9.00 -2.43 2.95
CA ILE A 46 7.77 -2.22 2.17
C ILE A 46 7.31 -3.54 1.57
N THR A 47 5.99 -3.67 1.36
CA THR A 47 5.38 -4.83 0.69
C THR A 47 4.12 -4.39 -0.05
N PHE A 48 3.73 -5.15 -1.07
CA PHE A 48 2.60 -4.84 -1.93
C PHE A 48 1.47 -5.83 -1.69
N ILE A 49 0.27 -5.32 -1.50
CA ILE A 49 -0.94 -6.08 -1.17
C ILE A 49 -1.90 -5.96 -2.35
N ARG A 50 -2.39 -7.09 -2.86
CA ARG A 50 -3.40 -7.13 -3.93
C ARG A 50 -4.71 -7.74 -3.45
N SER A 51 -4.67 -8.48 -2.36
CA SER A 51 -5.80 -9.25 -1.83
C SER A 51 -5.77 -9.30 -0.31
N ASP A 52 -6.87 -9.74 0.29
CA ASP A 52 -6.96 -9.95 1.74
C ASP A 52 -6.02 -11.06 2.24
N ALA A 53 -5.71 -12.04 1.39
CA ALA A 53 -4.72 -13.08 1.70
C ALA A 53 -3.32 -12.50 1.91
N ASP A 54 -2.95 -11.47 1.15
CA ASP A 54 -1.67 -10.78 1.33
C ASP A 54 -1.63 -10.02 2.66
N VAL A 55 -2.76 -9.49 3.13
CA VAL A 55 -2.88 -8.82 4.43
C VAL A 55 -2.64 -9.82 5.57
N ALA A 56 -3.23 -11.00 5.50
CA ALA A 56 -3.01 -12.07 6.47
C ALA A 56 -1.54 -12.51 6.53
N GLY A 57 -0.82 -12.44 5.40
CA GLY A 57 0.59 -12.78 5.30
C GLY A 57 1.58 -11.76 5.89
N LEU A 58 1.14 -10.54 6.24
CA LEU A 58 2.01 -9.49 6.80
C LEU A 58 2.57 -9.86 8.18
N GLY A 59 1.81 -10.63 8.95
CA GLY A 59 2.09 -10.89 10.36
C GLY A 59 1.98 -9.64 11.24
N GLY A 60 2.01 -9.85 12.56
CA GLY A 60 1.96 -8.75 13.53
C GLY A 60 0.61 -8.02 13.58
N ARG A 61 0.62 -6.80 14.13
CA ARG A 61 -0.59 -5.97 14.25
C ARG A 61 -0.74 -5.12 12.99
N SER A 62 -1.81 -5.35 12.25
CA SER A 62 -2.22 -4.54 11.11
C SER A 62 -3.28 -3.51 11.53
N ALA A 63 -3.42 -2.45 10.73
CA ALA A 63 -4.55 -1.54 10.89
C ALA A 63 -5.83 -2.21 10.36
N ASP A 64 -6.92 -2.10 11.12
CA ASP A 64 -8.23 -2.72 10.86
C ASP A 64 -8.80 -2.40 9.47
N PHE A 65 -8.47 -1.24 8.91
CA PHE A 65 -8.92 -0.83 7.58
C PHE A 65 -8.19 -1.53 6.41
N LEU A 66 -7.07 -2.22 6.63
CA LEU A 66 -6.25 -2.79 5.55
C LEU A 66 -7.00 -3.84 4.73
N SER A 67 -7.70 -4.77 5.39
CA SER A 67 -8.53 -5.79 4.71
C SER A 67 -9.61 -5.17 3.82
N VAL A 68 -10.25 -4.09 4.29
CA VAL A 68 -11.28 -3.37 3.52
C VAL A 68 -10.67 -2.71 2.28
N LEU A 69 -9.46 -2.16 2.38
CA LEU A 69 -8.78 -1.56 1.23
C LEU A 69 -8.31 -2.61 0.23
N ALA A 70 -7.78 -3.75 0.69
CA ALA A 70 -7.34 -4.84 -0.16
C ALA A 70 -8.51 -5.45 -0.95
N ALA A 71 -9.65 -5.70 -0.29
CA ALA A 71 -10.86 -6.15 -0.96
C ALA A 71 -11.37 -5.14 -2.01
N ARG A 72 -11.32 -3.83 -1.69
CA ARG A 72 -11.69 -2.78 -2.65
C ARG A 72 -10.74 -2.74 -3.86
N HIS A 73 -9.44 -2.90 -3.63
CA HIS A 73 -8.45 -2.97 -4.71
C HIS A 73 -8.74 -4.13 -5.64
N ALA A 74 -8.92 -5.35 -5.10
CA ALA A 74 -9.24 -6.55 -5.87
C ALA A 74 -10.55 -6.40 -6.67
N ALA A 75 -11.58 -5.77 -6.09
CA ALA A 75 -12.84 -5.51 -6.80
C ALA A 75 -12.72 -4.43 -7.88
N SER A 76 -11.70 -3.57 -7.80
CA SER A 76 -11.44 -2.49 -8.77
C SER A 76 -10.48 -2.91 -9.89
N ASP A 77 -10.00 -4.15 -9.88
CA ASP A 77 -9.20 -4.77 -10.95
C ASP A 77 -10.11 -5.72 -11.78
N PRO A 78 -10.91 -5.22 -12.73
CA PRO A 78 -11.22 -5.97 -13.92
C PRO A 78 -10.05 -5.77 -14.89
N THR A 79 -9.77 -6.76 -15.72
CA THR A 79 -9.00 -6.59 -16.95
C THR A 79 -9.76 -5.67 -17.91
N ASP A 80 -9.91 -4.37 -17.60
CA ASP A 80 -10.60 -3.41 -18.45
C ASP A 80 -10.17 -1.95 -18.18
N GLN A 81 -9.04 -1.60 -18.78
CA GLN A 81 -8.83 -0.27 -19.36
C GLN A 81 -8.29 -0.48 -20.78
N THR A 82 -9.07 -1.19 -21.61
CA THR A 82 -8.87 -1.17 -23.06
C THR A 82 -9.65 0.01 -23.63
N HIS A 83 -8.93 1.06 -24.06
CA HIS A 83 -9.35 2.10 -25.00
C HIS A 83 -10.62 2.93 -24.70
N ALA A 84 -10.42 4.23 -24.45
CA ALA A 84 -10.94 5.29 -25.33
C ALA A 84 -10.22 6.63 -25.07
N ARG A 85 -9.23 6.94 -25.93
CA ARG A 85 -8.90 8.34 -26.20
C ARG A 85 -10.02 8.92 -27.08
N ARG A 86 -10.60 10.03 -26.67
CA ARG A 86 -11.26 11.00 -27.55
C ARG A 86 -10.57 12.33 -27.39
#